data_AF-A0A956RZ32-F1
#
_entry.id   AF-A0A956RZ32-F1
#
_cell.length_a   1.000
_cell.length_b   1.000
_cell.length_c   1.000
_cell.angle_alpha   90.00
_cell.angle_beta   90.00
_cell.angle_gamma   90.00
#
_symmetry.space_group_name_H-M   'P 1'
#
loop_
_entity.id
_entity.type
_entity.pdbx_description
1 polymer ?
#
loop_
_entity_poly.entity_id
_entity_poly.type
_entity_poly.pdbx_seq_one_letter_code
_entity_poly.pdbx_strand_id
1 'polypeptide(L)'
;METTVTDAKQAYLQAVEALLGGDGATAIRLLAPLVGPETPQEVRLALGKAYLMAGQGAEAIQMLATCEPQGPTARAYVELLRAAAEAKAGRPDEAKARLEAIPGLEPRFEHAARQLQRRIENDRPPAIRF
;
A
#
# COMPACT_ATOMS: atom_id res chain seq x y z
N MET A 1 -19.00 -16.06 -25.01
CA MET A 1 -18.82 -14.95 -24.05
C MET A 1 -17.62 -15.30 -23.18
N GLU A 2 -16.41 -14.94 -23.61
CA GLU A 2 -15.11 -15.27 -22.97
C GLU A 2 -14.29 -14.01 -22.64
N THR A 3 -14.86 -12.83 -22.83
CA THR A 3 -14.15 -11.54 -22.85
C THR A 3 -13.80 -11.00 -21.46
N THR A 4 -14.54 -11.34 -20.39
CA THR A 4 -14.40 -10.65 -19.10
C THR A 4 -13.14 -11.00 -18.30
N VAL A 5 -12.66 -12.25 -18.37
CA VAL A 5 -11.49 -12.71 -17.59
C VAL A 5 -10.18 -12.24 -18.23
N THR A 6 -10.11 -12.26 -19.57
CA THR A 6 -8.95 -11.79 -20.33
C THR A 6 -8.74 -10.30 -20.13
N ASP A 7 -9.81 -9.51 -20.13
CA ASP A 7 -9.77 -8.06 -19.93
C ASP A 7 -9.28 -7.70 -18.52
N ALA A 8 -9.75 -8.40 -17.47
CA ALA A 8 -9.31 -8.16 -16.10
C ALA A 8 -7.81 -8.48 -15.89
N LYS A 9 -7.33 -9.58 -16.48
CA LYS A 9 -5.90 -9.94 -16.44
C LYS A 9 -5.05 -8.90 -17.16
N GLN A 10 -5.50 -8.43 -18.32
CA GLN A 10 -4.78 -7.41 -19.08
C GLN A 10 -4.74 -6.06 -18.34
N ALA A 11 -5.86 -5.63 -17.77
CA ALA A 11 -5.93 -4.42 -16.96
C ALA A 11 -5.00 -4.52 -15.74
N TYR A 12 -4.92 -5.68 -15.09
CA TYR A 12 -3.97 -5.91 -14.00
C TYR A 12 -2.51 -5.78 -14.46
N LEU A 13 -2.12 -6.38 -15.59
CA LEU A 13 -0.76 -6.29 -16.11
C LEU A 13 -0.37 -4.84 -16.45
N GLN A 14 -1.25 -4.11 -17.12
CA GLN A 14 -1.04 -2.68 -17.42
C GLN A 14 -0.94 -1.84 -16.15
N ALA A 15 -1.72 -2.17 -15.11
CA ALA A 15 -1.62 -1.48 -13.83
C ALA A 15 -0.28 -1.79 -13.14
N VAL A 16 0.23 -3.02 -13.22
CA VAL A 16 1.56 -3.36 -12.70
C VAL A 16 2.65 -2.56 -13.42
N GLU A 17 2.58 -2.42 -14.74
CA GLU A 17 3.49 -1.57 -15.51
C GLU A 17 3.41 -0.10 -15.06
N ALA A 18 2.21 0.44 -14.89
CA ALA A 18 2.01 1.79 -14.37
C ALA A 18 2.61 1.96 -12.96
N LEU A 19 2.43 0.99 -12.07
CA LEU A 19 3.03 0.98 -10.73
C LEU A 19 4.55 0.91 -10.76
N LEU A 20 5.14 0.18 -11.70
CA LEU A 20 6.60 0.14 -11.89
C LEU A 20 7.13 1.50 -12.40
N GLY A 21 6.34 2.18 -13.24
CA GLY A 21 6.64 3.51 -13.79
C GLY A 21 6.38 4.68 -12.84
N GLY A 22 5.83 4.46 -11.64
CA GLY A 22 5.50 5.55 -10.73
C GLY A 22 4.08 6.12 -10.89
N ASP A 23 3.31 5.66 -11.86
CA ASP A 23 2.00 6.20 -12.21
C ASP A 23 0.86 5.53 -11.42
N GLY A 24 0.71 5.97 -10.17
CA GLY A 24 -0.38 5.52 -9.30
C GLY A 24 -1.77 5.85 -9.85
N ALA A 25 -1.93 6.98 -10.54
CA ALA A 25 -3.23 7.42 -11.06
C ALA A 25 -3.74 6.50 -12.17
N THR A 26 -2.88 6.14 -13.12
CA THR A 26 -3.23 5.16 -14.16
C THR A 26 -3.51 3.79 -13.55
N ALA A 27 -2.71 3.34 -12.59
CA ALA A 27 -2.95 2.08 -11.91
C ALA A 27 -4.31 2.05 -11.18
N ILE A 28 -4.70 3.13 -10.49
CA ILE A 28 -6.03 3.26 -9.86
C ILE A 28 -7.13 3.14 -10.91
N ARG A 29 -7.03 3.89 -12.02
CA ARG A 29 -8.04 3.88 -13.09
C ARG A 29 -8.27 2.48 -13.66
N LEU A 30 -7.21 1.68 -13.75
CA LEU A 30 -7.26 0.31 -14.28
C LEU A 30 -7.79 -0.70 -13.26
N LEU A 31 -7.43 -0.56 -11.99
CA LEU A 31 -7.73 -1.56 -10.95
C LEU A 31 -9.03 -1.30 -10.20
N ALA A 32 -9.41 -0.03 -9.96
CA ALA A 32 -10.60 0.30 -9.17
C ALA A 32 -11.90 -0.33 -9.72
N PRO A 33 -12.14 -0.39 -11.05
CA PRO A 33 -13.33 -1.06 -11.60
C PRO A 33 -13.36 -2.58 -11.39
N LEU A 34 -12.22 -3.20 -11.07
CA LEU A 34 -12.09 -4.64 -10.86
C LEU A 34 -12.37 -5.05 -9.41
N VAL A 35 -12.61 -4.08 -8.52
CA VAL A 35 -12.84 -4.34 -7.09
C VAL A 35 -14.29 -4.71 -6.82
N GLY A 36 -14.47 -5.85 -6.18
CA GLY A 36 -15.71 -6.46 -5.75
C GLY A 36 -15.44 -7.56 -4.71
N PRO A 37 -16.47 -8.30 -4.27
CA PRO A 37 -16.33 -9.30 -3.21
C PRO A 37 -15.29 -10.38 -3.52
N GLU A 38 -15.22 -10.86 -4.76
CA GLU A 38 -14.33 -11.95 -5.19
C GLU A 38 -13.00 -11.46 -5.77
N THR A 39 -12.66 -10.18 -5.61
CA THR A 39 -11.42 -9.64 -6.18
C THR A 39 -10.20 -10.31 -5.54
N PRO A 40 -9.27 -10.84 -6.36
CA PRO A 40 -8.03 -11.43 -5.88
C PRO A 40 -7.25 -10.47 -5.00
N GLN A 41 -6.56 -11.03 -4.00
CA GLN A 41 -5.80 -10.24 -3.05
C GLN A 41 -4.71 -9.39 -3.73
N GLU A 42 -4.10 -9.89 -4.80
CA GLU A 42 -3.07 -9.21 -5.56
C GLU A 42 -3.59 -7.91 -6.20
N VAL A 43 -4.85 -7.92 -6.68
CA VAL A 43 -5.52 -6.73 -7.22
C VAL A 43 -5.79 -5.71 -6.11
N ARG A 44 -6.27 -6.15 -4.95
CA ARG A 44 -6.49 -5.29 -3.77
C ARG A 44 -5.19 -4.67 -3.28
N LEU A 45 -4.11 -5.47 -3.23
CA LEU A 45 -2.78 -5.04 -2.83
C LEU A 45 -2.19 -4.04 -3.82
N ALA A 46 -2.30 -4.31 -5.12
CA ALA A 46 -1.85 -3.43 -6.18
C ALA A 46 -2.60 -2.09 -6.17
N LEU A 47 -3.92 -2.11 -5.94
CA LEU A 47 -4.71 -0.89 -5.82
C LEU A 47 -4.35 -0.10 -4.55
N GLY A 48 -4.16 -0.77 -3.41
CA GLY A 48 -3.67 -0.12 -2.18
C GLY A 48 -2.31 0.58 -2.39
N LYS A 49 -1.40 -0.06 -3.13
CA LYS A 49 -0.13 0.54 -3.55
C LYS A 49 -0.33 1.72 -4.51
N ALA A 50 -1.28 1.61 -5.43
CA ALA A 50 -1.60 2.69 -6.37
C ALA A 50 -2.10 3.95 -5.63
N TYR A 51 -2.98 3.77 -4.65
CA TYR A 51 -3.44 4.86 -3.77
C TYR A 51 -2.30 5.49 -2.97
N LEU A 52 -1.35 4.70 -2.44
CA LEU A 52 -0.16 5.25 -1.79
C LEU A 52 0.67 6.15 -2.70
N MET A 53 0.88 5.73 -3.94
CA MET A 53 1.66 6.47 -4.94
C MET A 53 0.95 7.76 -5.35
N ALA A 54 -0.38 7.75 -5.41
CA ALA A 54 -1.21 8.92 -5.65
C ALA A 54 -1.36 9.83 -4.42
N GLY A 55 -0.80 9.46 -3.26
CA GLY A 55 -0.93 10.22 -2.01
C GLY A 55 -2.28 10.05 -1.29
N GLN A 56 -3.11 9.13 -1.75
CA GLN A 56 -4.44 8.82 -1.21
C GLN A 56 -4.34 7.83 -0.04
N GLY A 57 -3.82 8.31 1.10
CA GLY A 57 -3.54 7.46 2.26
C GLY A 57 -4.78 6.77 2.84
N ALA A 58 -5.93 7.45 2.89
CA ALA A 58 -7.16 6.88 3.48
C ALA A 58 -7.70 5.71 2.66
N GLU A 59 -7.75 5.85 1.34
CA GLU A 59 -8.18 4.82 0.40
C GLU A 59 -7.18 3.64 0.39
N ALA A 60 -5.88 3.93 0.49
CA ALA A 60 -4.86 2.90 0.65
C ALA A 60 -5.08 2.06 1.92
N ILE A 61 -5.37 2.69 3.07
CA ILE A 61 -5.67 1.98 4.32
C ILE A 61 -6.86 1.03 4.11
N GLN A 62 -7.96 1.53 3.52
CA GLN A 62 -9.17 0.73 3.30
C GLN A 62 -8.89 -0.49 2.41
N MET A 63 -8.17 -0.32 1.31
CA MET A 63 -7.86 -1.44 0.41
C MET A 63 -6.94 -2.46 1.08
N LEU A 64 -5.86 -1.98 1.69
CA LEU A 64 -4.88 -2.85 2.35
C LEU A 64 -5.47 -3.58 3.55
N ALA A 65 -6.49 -3.03 4.23
CA ALA A 65 -7.20 -3.68 5.33
C ALA A 65 -7.88 -4.99 4.90
N THR A 66 -8.26 -5.10 3.62
CA THR A 66 -8.92 -6.30 3.06
C THR A 66 -7.95 -7.37 2.55
N CYS A 67 -6.63 -7.14 2.66
CA CYS A 67 -5.63 -8.14 2.28
C CYS A 67 -5.42 -9.17 3.41
N GLU A 68 -5.42 -10.45 3.05
CA GLU A 68 -5.15 -11.59 3.95
C GLU A 68 -3.84 -12.31 3.57
N PRO A 69 -2.67 -11.67 3.79
CA PRO A 69 -1.39 -12.15 3.28
C PRO A 69 -1.02 -13.52 3.84
N GLN A 70 -0.61 -14.42 2.94
CA GLN A 70 -0.18 -15.76 3.28
C GLN A 70 1.32 -15.79 3.56
N GLY A 71 1.70 -16.18 4.77
CA GLY A 71 3.09 -16.31 5.20
C GLY A 71 3.73 -15.00 5.72
N PRO A 72 4.88 -15.12 6.40
CA PRO A 72 5.50 -14.01 7.15
C PRO A 72 5.97 -12.87 6.26
N THR A 73 6.59 -13.17 5.12
CA THR A 73 7.09 -12.16 4.16
C THR A 73 5.96 -11.31 3.58
N ALA A 74 4.89 -11.96 3.10
CA ALA A 74 3.74 -11.24 2.55
C ALA A 74 3.08 -10.38 3.62
N ARG A 75 2.99 -10.90 4.86
CA ARG A 75 2.43 -10.16 5.99
C ARG A 75 3.27 -8.93 6.33
N ALA A 76 4.59 -9.07 6.43
CA ALA A 76 5.49 -7.93 6.68
C ALA A 76 5.39 -6.87 5.58
N TYR A 77 5.28 -7.28 4.32
CA TYR A 77 5.11 -6.36 3.20
C TYR A 77 3.79 -5.59 3.26
N VAL A 78 2.66 -6.25 3.53
CA VAL A 78 1.36 -5.59 3.68
C VAL A 78 1.36 -4.62 4.86
N GLU A 79 1.93 -5.01 6.01
CA GLU A 79 2.00 -4.12 7.18
C GLU A 79 2.89 -2.90 6.93
N LEU A 80 3.99 -3.05 6.18
CA LEU A 80 4.82 -1.91 5.75
C LEU A 80 4.03 -0.93 4.88
N LEU A 81 3.22 -1.43 3.94
CA LEU A 81 2.36 -0.59 3.10
C LEU A 81 1.25 0.08 3.92
N ARG A 82 0.67 -0.61 4.90
CA ARG A 82 -0.33 -0.02 5.81
C ARG A 82 0.28 1.11 6.65
N ALA A 83 1.50 0.94 7.15
CA ALA A 83 2.23 1.99 7.88
C ALA A 83 2.50 3.20 6.97
N ALA A 84 2.90 2.96 5.72
CA ALA A 84 3.05 4.03 4.73
C ALA A 84 1.72 4.76 4.44
N ALA A 85 0.61 4.04 4.47
CA ALA A 85 -0.73 4.58 4.22
C ALA A 85 -1.20 5.45 5.37
N GLU A 86 -0.97 5.03 6.61
CA GLU A 86 -1.20 5.82 7.82
C GLU A 86 -0.39 7.12 7.78
N ALA A 87 0.90 7.05 7.47
CA ALA A 87 1.74 8.25 7.35
C ALA A 87 1.18 9.22 6.28
N LYS A 88 0.80 8.69 5.11
CA LYS A 88 0.17 9.48 4.03
C LYS A 88 -1.19 10.04 4.39
N ALA A 89 -1.93 9.39 5.27
CA ALA A 89 -3.22 9.86 5.78
C ALA A 89 -3.08 10.89 6.91
N GLY A 90 -1.87 11.36 7.22
CA GLY A 90 -1.63 12.30 8.33
C GLY A 90 -1.72 11.64 9.70
N ARG A 91 -1.46 10.33 9.78
CA ARG A 91 -1.48 9.52 11.01
C ARG A 91 -0.08 9.00 11.37
N PRO A 92 0.87 9.90 11.68
CA PRO A 92 2.28 9.53 11.86
C PRO A 92 2.52 8.66 13.10
N ASP A 93 1.73 8.85 14.17
CA ASP A 93 1.87 8.07 15.40
C ASP A 93 1.39 6.62 15.20
N GLU A 94 0.26 6.43 14.51
CA GLU A 94 -0.21 5.10 14.13
C GLU A 94 0.77 4.40 13.17
N ALA A 95 1.28 5.14 12.17
CA ALA A 95 2.27 4.63 11.23
C ALA A 95 3.53 4.12 11.93
N LYS A 96 4.03 4.89 12.90
CA LYS A 96 5.20 4.51 13.70
C LYS A 96 4.92 3.26 14.53
N ALA A 97 3.81 3.24 15.27
CA ALA A 97 3.43 2.10 16.09
C ALA A 97 3.29 0.83 15.25
N ARG A 98 2.72 0.93 14.04
CA ARG A 98 2.60 -0.19 13.12
C ARG A 98 3.97 -0.68 12.64
N LEU A 99 4.89 0.23 12.31
CA LEU A 99 6.24 -0.13 11.86
C LEU A 99 7.02 -0.89 12.94
N GLU A 100 6.92 -0.44 14.19
CA GLU A 100 7.55 -1.07 15.35
C GLU A 100 6.96 -2.46 15.65
N ALA A 101 5.70 -2.69 15.28
CA ALA A 101 5.01 -3.94 15.48
C ALA A 101 5.30 -5.00 14.39
N ILE A 102 6.06 -4.70 13.34
CA ILE A 102 6.40 -5.66 12.28
C ILE A 102 7.51 -6.60 12.79
N PRO A 103 7.20 -7.88 13.12
CA PRO A 103 8.20 -8.77 13.69
C PRO A 103 9.23 -9.18 12.65
N GLY A 104 10.51 -9.15 13.02
CA GLY A 104 11.59 -9.71 12.19
C GLY A 104 11.60 -9.16 10.78
N LEU A 105 11.52 -7.83 10.64
CA LEU A 105 11.51 -7.14 9.36
C LEU A 105 12.69 -7.63 8.52
N GLU A 106 12.39 -8.33 7.43
CA GLU A 106 13.43 -8.95 6.62
C GLU A 106 14.39 -7.90 6.05
N PRO A 107 15.68 -8.23 5.81
CA PRO A 107 16.67 -7.27 5.32
C PRO A 107 16.25 -6.52 4.06
N ARG A 108 15.48 -7.17 3.18
CA ARG A 108 14.90 -6.58 1.96
C ARG A 108 13.95 -5.40 2.23
N PHE A 109 13.32 -5.35 3.41
CA PHE A 109 12.37 -4.31 3.78
C PHE A 109 12.97 -3.26 4.73
N GLU A 110 14.11 -3.54 5.38
CA GLU A 110 14.76 -2.61 6.32
C GLU A 110 15.08 -1.25 5.72
N HIS A 111 15.52 -1.20 4.46
CA HIS A 111 15.80 0.08 3.83
C HIS A 111 14.52 0.91 3.69
N ALA A 112 13.45 0.30 3.18
CA ALA A 112 12.16 0.96 2.99
C ALA A 112 11.56 1.41 4.32
N ALA A 113 11.60 0.56 5.35
CA ALA A 113 11.14 0.90 6.70
C ALA A 113 11.91 2.09 7.29
N ARG A 114 13.25 2.11 7.18
CA ARG A 114 14.07 3.24 7.65
C ARG A 114 13.76 4.55 6.90
N GLN A 115 13.51 4.47 5.60
CA GLN A 115 13.10 5.66 4.83
C GLN A 115 11.73 6.17 5.28
N LEU A 116 10.77 5.27 5.51
CA LEU A 116 9.46 5.63 6.02
C LEU A 116 9.55 6.25 7.42
N GLN A 117 10.30 5.63 8.33
CA GLN A 117 10.51 6.13 9.70
C GLN A 117 11.04 7.57 9.69
N ARG A 118 12.06 7.86 8.87
CA ARG A 118 12.60 9.22 8.72
C ARG A 118 11.55 10.23 8.23
N ARG A 119 10.69 9.82 7.30
CA ARG A 119 9.61 10.69 6.80
C ARG A 119 8.57 10.96 7.89
N ILE A 120 8.17 9.93 8.63
CA ILE A 120 7.24 10.08 9.77
C ILE A 120 7.80 11.07 10.80
N GLU A 121 9.09 10.99 11.09
CA GLU A 121 9.76 11.89 12.04
C GLU A 121 9.85 13.32 11.52
N ASN A 122 10.16 13.50 10.22
CA ASN A 122 10.27 14.82 9.60
C ASN A 122 8.91 15.51 9.41
N ASP A 123 7.85 14.74 9.15
CA ASP A 123 6.49 15.24 8.93
C ASP A 123 5.76 15.50 10.26
N ARG A 124 6.36 15.14 11.41
CA ARG A 124 5.79 15.39 12.72
C ARG A 124 5.91 16.89 13.06
N PRO A 125 4.80 17.58 13.41
CA PRO A 125 4.90 18.95 13.89
C PRO A 125 5.80 18.99 15.14
N PRO A 126 6.61 20.05 15.31
CA PRO A 126 7.49 20.17 16.47
C PRO A 126 6.66 20.08 17.74
N ALA A 127 7.10 19.25 18.69
CA ALA A 127 6.48 19.18 19.99
C ALA A 127 6.53 20.55 20.65
N ILE A 128 5.38 21.17 20.87
CA ILE A 128 5.28 22.43 21.61
C ILE A 128 5.76 22.13 23.03
N ARG A 129 6.94 22.64 23.38
CA ARG A 129 7.42 22.65 24.75
C ARG A 129 6.73 23.82 25.45
N PHE A 130 5.91 23.51 26.45
CA PHE A 130 5.36 24.48 27.40
C PHE A 130 6.41 24.82 28.46
#